data_AF-A0A9P5P555-F1
#
_entry.id   AF-A0A9P5P555-F1
#
_cell.length_a   1.000
_cell.length_b   1.000
_cell.length_c   1.000
_cell.angle_alpha   90.00
_cell.angle_beta   90.00
_cell.angle_gamma   90.00
#
_symmetry.space_group_name_H-M   'P 1'
#
loop_
_entity.id
_entity.type
_entity.pdbx_description
1 polymer ?
#
loop_
_entity_poly.entity_id
_entity_poly.type
_entity_poly.pdbx_seq_one_letter_code
_entity_poly.pdbx_strand_id
1 'polypeptide(L)'
;ERLHQFSRHPDEFGPMLVNTTIDSAGYTTAPEMLESPWNLALIRKWALLCEEIANTCPDRNRFGSHMQLRDWQKQITDRLYRISLAIIKEQLSKNEQTRARLLQVHMRQKEMK
;
A
#
# COMPACT_ATOMS: atom_id res chain seq x y z
N GLU A 1 3.70 0.53 -16.51
CA GLU A 1 3.48 1.84 -17.14
C GLU A 1 3.39 2.99 -16.15
N ARG A 2 2.35 3.11 -15.31
CA ARG A 2 2.16 4.28 -14.42
C ARG A 2 3.27 4.51 -13.37
N LEU A 3 3.77 3.45 -12.72
CA LEU A 3 4.90 3.56 -11.78
C LEU A 3 6.20 4.02 -12.48
N HIS A 4 6.40 3.58 -13.72
CA HIS A 4 7.54 3.99 -14.54
C HIS A 4 7.42 5.46 -14.96
N GLN A 5 6.23 5.90 -15.37
CA GLN A 5 5.96 7.31 -15.66
C GLN A 5 6.18 8.19 -14.41
N PHE A 6 5.70 7.75 -13.26
CA PHE A 6 5.91 8.42 -11.98
C PHE A 6 7.40 8.55 -11.62
N SER A 7 8.21 7.51 -11.84
CA SER A 7 9.65 7.59 -11.58
C SER A 7 10.37 8.64 -12.43
N ARG A 8 9.80 9.01 -13.59
CA ARG A 8 10.37 10.01 -14.51
C ARG A 8 9.83 11.42 -14.25
N HIS A 9 8.52 11.55 -14.01
CA HIS A 9 7.85 12.82 -13.75
C HIS A 9 6.87 12.68 -12.56
N PRO A 10 7.37 12.75 -11.32
CA PRO A 10 6.56 12.46 -10.13
C PRO A 10 5.46 13.49 -9.87
N ASP A 11 5.66 14.74 -10.29
CA ASP A 11 4.69 15.82 -10.11
C ASP A 11 3.48 15.66 -11.04
N GLU A 12 3.68 15.12 -12.24
CA GLU A 12 2.64 14.93 -13.26
C GLU A 12 1.90 13.60 -13.06
N PHE A 13 2.64 12.51 -12.81
CA PHE A 13 2.09 11.16 -12.76
C PHE A 13 1.95 10.60 -11.34
N GLY A 14 2.01 11.46 -10.33
CA GLY A 14 1.81 11.07 -8.94
C GLY A 14 0.44 10.43 -8.69
N PRO A 15 0.30 9.63 -7.62
CA PRO A 15 -0.95 8.96 -7.28
C PRO A 15 -2.09 9.96 -7.12
N MET A 16 -3.27 9.67 -7.65
CA MET A 16 -4.48 10.45 -7.37
C MET A 16 -5.20 9.87 -6.14
N LEU A 17 -6.02 10.63 -5.43
CA LEU A 17 -6.77 10.05 -4.30
C LEU A 17 -7.88 9.12 -4.78
N VAL A 18 -8.47 9.45 -5.92
CA VAL A 18 -9.50 8.65 -6.59
C VAL A 18 -8.83 7.65 -7.53
N ASN A 19 -9.28 6.40 -7.51
CA ASN A 19 -8.86 5.33 -8.41
C ASN A 19 -7.35 4.98 -8.36
N THR A 20 -6.67 5.26 -7.25
CA THR A 20 -5.29 4.80 -7.03
C THR A 20 -5.26 3.52 -6.21
N THR A 21 -4.35 2.62 -6.60
CA THR A 21 -3.99 1.42 -5.86
C THR A 21 -2.66 1.62 -5.13
N ILE A 22 -2.48 0.88 -4.04
CA ILE A 22 -1.19 0.72 -3.37
C ILE A 22 -0.24 0.02 -4.33
N ASP A 23 1.00 0.47 -4.41
CA ASP A 23 2.06 -0.28 -5.09
C ASP A 23 2.45 -1.47 -4.22
N SER A 24 2.24 -2.67 -4.73
CA SER A 24 2.54 -3.93 -4.04
C SER A 24 3.51 -4.83 -4.81
N ALA A 25 4.14 -4.31 -5.86
CA ALA A 25 4.99 -5.11 -6.73
C ALA A 25 6.41 -5.22 -6.17
N GLY A 26 6.91 -6.45 -6.03
CA GLY A 26 8.32 -6.68 -5.69
C GLY A 26 8.69 -6.48 -4.21
N TYR A 27 7.72 -6.25 -3.33
CA TYR A 27 7.95 -6.06 -1.90
C TYR A 27 7.68 -7.32 -1.09
N THR A 28 8.52 -7.59 -0.10
CA THR A 28 8.39 -8.80 0.76
C THR A 28 8.06 -8.46 2.21
N THR A 29 8.24 -7.20 2.61
CA THR A 29 7.88 -6.71 3.95
C THR A 29 7.01 -5.45 3.87
N ALA A 30 6.18 -5.25 4.90
CA ALA A 30 5.28 -4.11 4.95
C ALA A 30 6.03 -2.76 4.99
N PRO A 31 7.14 -2.62 5.74
CA PRO A 31 7.96 -1.40 5.68
C PRO A 31 8.49 -1.08 4.28
N GLU A 32 9.10 -2.05 3.58
CA GLU A 32 9.62 -1.84 2.22
C GLU A 32 8.53 -1.32 1.27
N MET A 33 7.32 -1.90 1.36
CA MET A 33 6.21 -1.51 0.53
C MET A 33 5.74 -0.08 0.84
N LEU A 34 5.66 0.29 2.12
CA LEU A 34 5.28 1.65 2.53
C LEU A 34 6.30 2.70 2.12
N GLU A 35 7.59 2.33 2.12
CA GLU A 35 8.71 3.19 1.74
C GLU A 35 8.85 3.35 0.21
N SER A 36 8.04 2.64 -0.59
CA SER A 36 7.99 2.88 -2.02
C SER A 36 7.65 4.35 -2.32
N PRO A 37 8.33 4.99 -3.29
CA PRO A 37 8.07 6.38 -3.63
C PRO A 37 6.59 6.66 -3.97
N TRP A 38 5.92 5.68 -4.59
CA TRP A 38 4.49 5.76 -4.90
C TRP A 38 3.63 5.77 -3.64
N ASN A 39 3.85 4.83 -2.70
CA ASN A 39 3.04 4.77 -1.49
C ASN A 39 3.32 5.93 -0.54
N LEU A 40 4.56 6.42 -0.46
CA LEU A 40 4.89 7.66 0.27
C LEU A 40 4.14 8.87 -0.29
N ALA A 41 4.09 9.02 -1.61
CA ALA A 41 3.33 10.09 -2.25
C ALA A 41 1.83 9.96 -1.97
N LEU A 42 1.28 8.74 -1.98
CA LEU A 42 -0.12 8.48 -1.67
C LEU A 42 -0.44 8.82 -0.20
N ILE A 43 0.40 8.41 0.76
CA ILE A 43 0.27 8.73 2.19
C ILE A 43 0.21 10.23 2.39
N ARG A 44 1.15 10.97 1.77
CA ARG A 44 1.18 12.43 1.88
C ARG A 44 -0.09 13.07 1.33
N LYS A 45 -0.58 12.64 0.17
CA LYS A 45 -1.81 13.18 -0.42
C LYS A 45 -3.04 12.88 0.44
N TRP A 46 -3.14 11.68 1.01
CA TRP A 46 -4.22 11.35 1.95
C TRP A 46 -4.16 12.23 3.19
N ALA A 47 -2.96 12.46 3.73
CA ALA A 47 -2.79 13.24 4.95
C ALA A 47 -3.17 14.71 4.75
N LEU A 48 -2.82 15.29 3.60
CA LEU A 48 -3.25 16.63 3.21
C LEU A 48 -4.78 16.73 3.11
N LEU A 49 -5.43 15.74 2.49
CA LEU A 49 -6.90 15.75 2.41
C LEU A 49 -7.54 15.62 3.80
N CYS A 50 -7.01 14.77 4.68
CA CYS A 50 -7.51 14.66 6.05
C CYS A 50 -7.37 15.98 6.82
N GLU A 51 -6.22 16.65 6.68
CA GLU A 51 -5.97 17.96 7.28
C GLU A 51 -6.93 19.02 6.74
N GLU A 52 -7.16 19.05 5.42
CA GLU A 52 -8.14 19.94 4.78
C GLU A 52 -9.57 19.70 5.31
N ILE A 53 -10.00 18.45 5.38
CA ILE A 53 -11.33 18.08 5.91
C ILE A 53 -11.47 18.51 7.37
N ALA A 54 -10.45 18.27 8.20
CA ALA A 54 -10.47 18.66 9.60
C ALA A 54 -10.54 20.19 9.76
N ASN A 55 -9.77 20.92 8.96
CA ASN A 55 -9.72 22.40 9.00
C ASN A 55 -10.98 23.07 8.46
N THR A 56 -11.69 22.43 7.53
CA THR A 56 -12.96 22.93 6.97
C THR A 56 -14.18 22.46 7.74
N CYS A 57 -14.03 21.55 8.71
CA CYS A 57 -15.14 21.05 9.51
C CYS A 57 -15.71 22.15 10.44
N PRO A 58 -17.04 22.37 10.43
CA PRO A 58 -17.68 23.29 11.37
C PRO A 58 -17.55 22.85 12.83
N ASP A 59 -17.56 21.54 13.08
CA ASP A 59 -17.36 20.97 14.40
C ASP A 59 -15.86 20.85 14.71
N ARG A 60 -15.32 21.88 15.37
CA ARG A 60 -13.90 22.00 15.72
C ARG A 60 -13.42 20.91 16.69
N ASN A 61 -14.30 20.23 17.40
CA ASN A 61 -13.93 19.21 18.40
C ASN A 61 -13.98 17.79 17.85
N ARG A 62 -14.53 17.58 16.65
CA ARG A 62 -14.76 16.26 16.05
C ARG A 62 -13.50 15.44 15.82
N PHE A 63 -12.41 16.10 15.43
CA PHE A 63 -11.17 15.44 14.99
C PHE A 63 -10.02 15.60 15.99
N GLY A 64 -10.31 16.08 17.20
CA GLY A 64 -9.29 16.50 18.15
C GLY A 64 -8.71 17.87 17.80
N SER A 65 -8.35 18.64 18.82
CA SER A 65 -7.77 19.96 18.65
C SER A 65 -6.30 19.85 18.24
N HIS A 66 -5.88 20.64 17.24
CA HIS A 66 -4.48 20.83 16.83
C HIS A 66 -3.77 19.66 16.11
N MET A 67 -4.51 18.74 15.48
CA MET A 67 -3.88 17.75 14.60
C MET A 67 -3.21 18.42 13.40
N GLN A 68 -1.92 18.14 13.19
CA GLN A 68 -1.14 18.63 12.07
C GLN A 68 -0.98 17.54 11.00
N LEU A 69 -0.54 17.93 9.80
CA LEU A 69 -0.22 17.01 8.70
C LEU A 69 0.55 15.76 9.14
N ARG A 70 1.54 15.92 10.03
CA ARG A 70 2.36 14.80 10.52
C ARG A 70 1.56 13.76 11.31
N ASP A 71 0.56 14.20 12.06
CA ASP A 71 -0.32 13.31 12.83
C ASP A 71 -1.20 12.50 11.89
N TRP A 72 -1.73 13.13 10.84
CA TRP A 72 -2.48 12.45 9.78
C TRP A 72 -1.62 11.46 9.01
N GLN A 73 -0.40 11.85 8.63
CA GLN A 73 0.56 10.95 7.98
C GLN A 73 0.83 9.72 8.83
N LYS A 74 1.00 9.89 10.15
CA LYS A 74 1.18 8.76 11.07
C LYS A 74 -0.04 7.84 11.07
N GLN A 75 -1.25 8.37 11.25
CA GLN A 75 -2.47 7.56 11.26
C GLN A 75 -2.69 6.81 9.95
N ILE A 76 -2.43 7.46 8.82
CA ILE A 76 -2.55 6.84 7.50
C ILE A 76 -1.48 5.77 7.31
N THR A 77 -0.23 6.03 7.70
CA THR A 77 0.86 5.05 7.65
C THR A 77 0.51 3.82 8.49
N ASP A 78 0.03 4.00 9.71
CA ASP A 78 -0.39 2.90 10.60
C ASP A 78 -1.52 2.07 9.99
N ARG A 79 -2.46 2.73 9.28
CA ARG A 79 -3.55 2.05 8.59
C ARG A 79 -3.05 1.27 7.38
N LEU A 80 -2.22 1.89 6.55
CA LEU A 80 -1.64 1.24 5.38
C LEU A 80 -0.70 0.11 5.78
N TYR A 81 0.03 0.21 6.89
CA TYR A 81 0.87 -0.88 7.41
C TYR A 81 0.06 -2.18 7.61
N ARG A 82 -1.14 -2.08 8.17
CA ARG A 82 -2.02 -3.25 8.36
C ARG A 82 -2.50 -3.83 7.04
N ILE A 83 -2.84 -2.98 6.08
CA ILE A 83 -3.23 -3.40 4.73
C ILE A 83 -2.03 -4.06 4.04
N SER A 84 -0.85 -3.47 4.17
CA SER A 84 0.40 -3.96 3.62
C SER A 84 0.74 -5.36 4.13
N LEU A 85 0.64 -5.57 5.44
CA LEU A 85 0.80 -6.87 6.05
C LEU A 85 -0.21 -7.91 5.51
N ALA A 86 -1.46 -7.51 5.30
CA ALA A 86 -2.47 -8.41 4.75
C ALA A 86 -2.14 -8.83 3.30
N ILE A 87 -1.72 -7.86 2.47
CA ILE A 87 -1.30 -8.13 1.08
C ILE A 87 -0.13 -9.10 1.05
N ILE A 88 0.89 -8.88 1.88
CA ILE A 88 2.09 -9.73 1.92
C ILE A 88 1.75 -11.14 2.38
N LYS A 89 0.94 -11.29 3.44
CA LYS A 89 0.50 -12.61 3.91
C LYS A 89 -0.24 -13.38 2.82
N GLU A 90 -1.11 -12.70 2.08
CA GLU A 90 -1.84 -13.29 0.96
C GLU A 90 -0.90 -13.72 -0.18
N GLN A 91 0.08 -12.88 -0.53
CA GLN A 91 1.09 -13.20 -1.55
C GLN A 91 1.94 -14.42 -1.14
N LEU A 92 2.38 -14.48 0.12
CA LEU A 92 3.15 -15.61 0.65
C LEU A 92 2.32 -16.90 0.61
N SER A 93 1.05 -16.86 1.03
CA SER A 93 0.16 -18.03 0.98
C SER A 93 -0.04 -18.54 -0.44
N LYS A 94 -0.23 -17.64 -1.42
CA LYS A 94 -0.35 -18.01 -2.84
C LYS A 94 0.92 -18.68 -3.36
N ASN A 95 2.09 -18.19 -2.96
CA ASN A 95 3.38 -18.77 -3.36
C ASN A 95 3.56 -20.17 -2.77
N GLU A 96 3.20 -20.38 -1.51
CA GLU A 96 3.23 -21.70 -0.86
C GLU A 96 2.29 -22.70 -1.54
N GLN A 97 1.05 -22.30 -1.80
CA GLN A 97 0.08 -23.13 -2.52
C GLN A 97 0.55 -23.50 -3.93
N THR A 98 1.16 -22.55 -4.63
CA THR A 98 1.72 -22.78 -5.98
C THR A 98 2.87 -23.78 -5.92
N ARG A 99 3.79 -23.64 -4.97
CA ARG A 99 4.89 -24.60 -4.75
C ARG A 99 4.36 -26.00 -4.43
N ALA A 100 3.38 -26.11 -3.54
CA ALA A 100 2.77 -27.39 -3.18
C ALA A 100 2.12 -28.07 -4.40
N ARG A 101 1.41 -27.32 -5.25
CA ARG A 101 0.84 -27.84 -6.50
C ARG A 101 1.90 -28.34 -7.48
N LEU A 102 2.99 -27.59 -7.67
CA LEU A 102 4.10 -27.99 -8.54
C LEU A 102 4.76 -29.29 -8.06
N LEU A 103 4.96 -29.45 -6.75
CA LEU A 103 5.50 -30.68 -6.15
C LEU A 103 4.56 -31.87 -6.39
N GLN A 104 3.24 -31.69 -6.20
CA GLN A 104 2.25 -32.76 -6.45
C GLN A 104 2.26 -33.21 -7.92
N VAL A 105 2.35 -32.29 -8.87
CA VAL A 105 2.44 -32.60 -10.31
C VAL A 105 3.71 -33.41 -10.59
N HIS A 106 4.86 -32.97 -10.07
CA HIS A 106 6.14 -33.66 -10.27
C HIS A 106 6.13 -35.09 -9.68
N MET A 107 5.56 -35.28 -8.49
CA MET A 107 5.47 -36.60 -7.86
C MET A 107 4.58 -37.55 -8.68
N ARG A 108 3.42 -37.09 -9.16
CA ARG A 108 2.55 -37.90 -10.05
C ARG A 108 3.25 -38.28 -11.36
N GLN A 109 4.06 -37.39 -11.92
CA GLN A 109 4.83 -37.68 -13.14
C GLN A 109 5.94 -38.72 -12.92
N LYS A 110 6.48 -38.83 -11.70
CA LYS A 110 7.46 -39.87 -11.33
C LYS A 110 6.82 -41.24 -11.11
N GLU A 111 5.58 -41.29 -10.62
CA GLU A 111 4.85 -42.54 -10.36
C GLU A 111 4.30 -43.21 -11.64
N MET A 112 4.17 -42.45 -12.74
CA MET A 112 3.72 -42.97 -14.04
C MET A 112 4.86 -43.42 -14.98
N LYS A 113 6.11 -43.45 -14.48
CA LYS A 113 7.29 -43.99 -15.17
C LYS A 113 7.79 -45.22 -14.46
#